data_AF-K1SQ88-F1
#
_entry.id   AF-K1SQ88-F1
#
_cell.length_a   1.000
_cell.length_b   1.000
_cell.length_c   1.000
_cell.angle_alpha   90.00
_cell.angle_beta   90.00
_cell.angle_gamma   90.00
#
_symmetry.space_group_name_H-M   'P 1'
#
loop_
_entity.id
_entity.type
_entity.pdbx_description
1 polymer ?
#
loop_
_entity_poly.entity_id
_entity_poly.type
_entity_poly.pdbx_seq_one_letter_code
_entity_poly.pdbx_strand_id
1 'polypeptide(L)'
;AKRIEEAGADSICIKDMAALLTPYETERLVKALKSAVNIPIQLHTHYTSGLASMCLLKGIESGVDVIDTAMSPLALGTSHAPTESMVAALQGTEYDTGLDLKLLTEIREYFMTLRKKYIDSGLLDPKLLAVDANALIYQVPGGMLSNLLSQLKQAGKSDKFEEVLKEVPRVRADAGFPPLVTPTSQIVGTQAVFNVILGERYKTVTKEFKGLVKGSYGKTPAPIDPEFRKKILGDEQPIDCRPADL
;
A
#
# COMPACT_ATOMS: atom_id res chain seq x y z
N ALA A 1 -17.19 3.81 0.31
CA ALA A 1 -18.14 2.73 0.01
C ALA A 1 -19.44 3.29 -0.56
N LYS A 2 -20.37 3.83 0.25
CA LYS A 2 -21.64 4.42 -0.24
C LYS A 2 -21.48 5.41 -1.41
N ARG A 3 -20.60 6.40 -1.26
CA ARG A 3 -20.28 7.35 -2.35
C ARG A 3 -19.73 6.71 -3.64
N ILE A 4 -19.09 5.55 -3.54
CA ILE A 4 -18.56 4.81 -4.70
C ILE A 4 -19.71 4.05 -5.38
N GLU A 5 -20.59 3.43 -4.60
CA GLU A 5 -21.81 2.78 -5.09
C GLU A 5 -22.79 3.79 -5.72
N GLU A 6 -23.03 4.94 -5.06
CA GLU A 6 -23.84 6.05 -5.57
C GLU A 6 -23.30 6.62 -6.89
N ALA A 7 -21.99 6.52 -7.12
CA ALA A 7 -21.36 6.92 -8.37
C ALA A 7 -21.51 5.87 -9.49
N GLY A 8 -22.14 4.71 -9.21
CA GLY A 8 -22.45 3.67 -10.19
C GLY A 8 -21.40 2.56 -10.33
N ALA A 9 -20.58 2.31 -9.30
CA ALA A 9 -19.61 1.22 -9.35
C ALA A 9 -20.26 -0.16 -9.24
N ASP A 10 -19.76 -1.14 -9.99
CA ASP A 10 -20.23 -2.54 -9.94
C ASP A 10 -19.65 -3.35 -8.76
N SER A 11 -18.53 -2.90 -8.18
CA SER A 11 -17.88 -3.52 -7.02
C SER A 11 -16.97 -2.53 -6.28
N ILE A 12 -16.56 -2.88 -5.06
CA ILE A 12 -15.61 -2.10 -4.26
C ILE A 12 -14.40 -2.96 -3.91
N CYS A 13 -13.20 -2.43 -4.12
CA CYS A 13 -11.95 -3.06 -3.70
C CYS A 13 -11.42 -2.43 -2.40
N ILE A 14 -11.15 -3.27 -1.39
CA ILE A 14 -10.28 -2.95 -0.26
C ILE A 14 -8.85 -3.21 -0.72
N LYS A 15 -8.12 -2.13 -1.02
CA LYS A 15 -6.72 -2.21 -1.48
C LYS A 15 -5.75 -1.90 -0.35
N ASP A 16 -5.19 -2.94 0.27
CA ASP A 16 -4.11 -2.85 1.24
C ASP A 16 -2.74 -3.09 0.58
N MET A 17 -2.24 -2.02 -0.05
CA MET A 17 -0.97 -2.00 -0.76
C MET A 17 0.26 -2.23 0.12
N ALA A 18 0.15 -1.93 1.42
CA ALA A 18 1.29 -1.88 2.34
C ALA A 18 1.28 -3.02 3.37
N ALA A 19 0.32 -3.95 3.26
CA ALA A 19 0.13 -5.07 4.16
C ALA A 19 -0.11 -4.63 5.63
N LEU A 20 -0.95 -3.61 5.81
CA LEU A 20 -1.26 -2.98 7.11
C LEU A 20 -2.52 -3.54 7.76
N LEU A 21 -3.38 -4.23 7.01
CA LEU A 21 -4.55 -4.90 7.57
C LEU A 21 -4.10 -5.97 8.56
N THR A 22 -4.80 -6.00 9.69
CA THR A 22 -4.76 -7.13 10.61
C THR A 22 -6.02 -7.97 10.43
N PRO A 23 -6.01 -9.27 10.78
CA PRO A 23 -7.13 -10.15 10.48
C PRO A 23 -8.45 -9.69 11.12
N TYR A 24 -8.42 -9.23 12.37
CA TYR A 24 -9.64 -8.78 13.07
C TYR A 24 -10.15 -7.42 12.59
N GLU A 25 -9.26 -6.50 12.21
CA GLU A 25 -9.70 -5.25 11.56
C GLU A 25 -10.25 -5.53 10.15
N THR A 26 -9.73 -6.55 9.46
CA THR A 26 -10.30 -7.01 8.18
C THR A 26 -11.72 -7.52 8.36
N GLU A 27 -11.95 -8.39 9.33
CA GLU A 27 -13.30 -8.88 9.67
C GLU A 27 -14.26 -7.72 9.96
N ARG A 28 -13.85 -6.80 10.83
CA ARG A 28 -14.67 -5.63 11.20
C ARG A 28 -14.98 -4.75 9.99
N LEU A 29 -13.98 -4.47 9.15
CA LEU A 29 -14.14 -3.64 7.96
C LEU A 29 -15.06 -4.31 6.94
N VAL A 30 -14.86 -5.58 6.63
CA VAL A 30 -15.67 -6.32 5.65
C VAL A 30 -17.13 -6.37 6.11
N LYS A 31 -17.40 -6.72 7.37
CA LYS A 31 -18.78 -6.72 7.92
C LYS A 31 -19.44 -5.34 7.82
N ALA A 32 -18.70 -4.29 8.15
CA ALA A 32 -19.20 -2.92 8.04
C ALA A 32 -19.50 -2.52 6.59
N LEU A 33 -18.65 -2.92 5.63
CA LEU A 33 -18.86 -2.67 4.21
C LEU A 33 -20.07 -3.42 3.68
N LYS A 34 -20.18 -4.73 3.91
CA LYS A 34 -21.33 -5.56 3.49
C LYS A 34 -22.66 -5.10 4.10
N SER A 35 -22.63 -4.44 5.26
CA SER A 35 -23.81 -3.82 5.87
C SER A 35 -24.16 -2.45 5.27
N ALA A 36 -23.22 -1.80 4.58
CA ALA A 36 -23.35 -0.42 4.13
C ALA A 36 -23.63 -0.28 2.63
N VAL A 37 -23.32 -1.29 1.82
CA VAL A 37 -23.48 -1.31 0.35
C VAL A 37 -23.98 -2.68 -0.10
N ASN A 38 -24.61 -2.74 -1.27
CA ASN A 38 -25.17 -3.98 -1.83
C ASN A 38 -24.31 -4.60 -2.95
N ILE A 39 -23.29 -3.88 -3.42
CA ILE A 39 -22.38 -4.35 -4.46
C ILE A 39 -21.26 -5.26 -3.90
N PRO A 40 -20.70 -6.18 -4.72
CA PRO A 40 -19.59 -7.04 -4.33
C PRO A 40 -18.38 -6.30 -3.77
N ILE A 41 -17.72 -6.92 -2.78
CA ILE A 41 -16.49 -6.46 -2.16
C ILE A 41 -15.34 -7.38 -2.56
N GLN A 42 -14.22 -6.79 -2.99
CA GLN A 42 -12.96 -7.48 -3.29
C GLN A 42 -11.92 -7.10 -2.25
N LEU A 43 -11.14 -8.08 -1.77
CA LEU A 43 -10.02 -7.85 -0.85
C LEU A 43 -8.68 -8.11 -1.55
N HIS A 44 -7.87 -7.06 -1.62
CA HIS A 44 -6.53 -7.06 -2.17
C HIS A 44 -5.54 -6.68 -1.08
N THR A 45 -4.67 -7.61 -0.68
CA THR A 45 -3.66 -7.34 0.34
C THR A 45 -2.31 -7.94 -0.05
N HIS A 46 -1.25 -7.16 0.18
CA HIS A 46 0.12 -7.63 0.03
C HIS A 46 0.56 -8.50 1.22
N TYR A 47 1.59 -9.31 1.04
CA TYR A 47 2.10 -10.27 2.03
C TYR A 47 3.29 -9.74 2.85
N THR A 48 3.64 -8.45 2.71
CA THR A 48 4.89 -7.90 3.25
C THR A 48 5.02 -8.12 4.76
N SER A 49 3.93 -7.91 5.51
CA SER A 49 3.88 -8.11 6.96
C SER A 49 3.69 -9.58 7.38
N GLY A 50 3.46 -10.48 6.42
CA GLY A 50 3.12 -11.89 6.64
C GLY A 50 1.66 -12.14 7.02
N LEU A 51 0.81 -11.10 7.09
CA LEU A 51 -0.57 -11.22 7.59
C LEU A 51 -1.61 -11.55 6.52
N ALA A 52 -1.28 -11.42 5.23
CA ALA A 52 -2.26 -11.46 4.15
C ALA A 52 -3.14 -12.72 4.14
N SER A 53 -2.60 -13.94 4.24
CA SER A 53 -3.45 -15.14 4.25
C SER A 53 -4.46 -15.16 5.40
N MET A 54 -4.07 -14.67 6.58
CA MET A 54 -4.98 -14.56 7.73
C MET A 54 -6.06 -13.49 7.50
N CYS A 55 -5.68 -12.35 6.91
CA CYS A 55 -6.63 -11.31 6.52
C CYS A 55 -7.60 -11.79 5.44
N LEU A 56 -7.12 -12.51 4.43
CA LEU A 56 -7.96 -13.08 3.38
C LEU A 56 -8.96 -14.07 3.97
N LEU A 57 -8.52 -15.02 4.80
CA LEU A 57 -9.41 -15.98 5.43
C LEU A 57 -10.49 -15.29 6.29
N LYS A 58 -10.09 -14.30 7.12
CA LYS A 58 -11.03 -13.50 7.91
C LYS A 58 -12.00 -12.69 7.04
N GLY A 59 -11.55 -12.17 5.90
CA GLY A 59 -12.40 -11.48 4.94
C GLY A 59 -13.45 -12.41 4.33
N ILE A 60 -13.05 -13.63 3.97
CA ILE A 60 -13.94 -14.68 3.41
C ILE A 60 -15.02 -15.06 4.42
N GLU A 61 -14.62 -15.40 5.65
CA GLU A 61 -15.55 -15.69 6.75
C GLU A 61 -16.49 -14.50 7.08
N SER A 62 -16.12 -13.29 6.67
CA SER A 62 -16.91 -12.08 6.87
C SER A 62 -17.76 -11.69 5.66
N GLY A 63 -17.72 -12.46 4.57
CA GLY A 63 -18.55 -12.28 3.38
C GLY A 63 -17.93 -11.42 2.29
N VAL A 64 -16.59 -11.34 2.18
CA VAL A 64 -15.97 -10.79 0.97
C VAL A 64 -16.27 -11.68 -0.23
N ASP A 65 -16.50 -11.07 -1.40
CA ASP A 65 -16.95 -11.78 -2.60
C ASP A 65 -15.78 -12.22 -3.50
N VAL A 66 -14.66 -11.49 -3.47
CA VAL A 66 -13.45 -11.76 -4.26
C VAL A 66 -12.19 -11.53 -3.43
N ILE A 67 -11.17 -12.37 -3.62
CA ILE A 67 -9.83 -12.17 -3.06
C ILE A 67 -8.78 -12.14 -4.17
N ASP A 68 -7.73 -11.34 -3.99
CA ASP A 68 -6.55 -11.38 -4.86
C ASP A 68 -5.46 -12.28 -4.28
N THR A 69 -4.85 -13.08 -5.15
CA THR A 69 -3.73 -13.97 -4.83
C THR A 69 -2.70 -13.92 -5.96
N ALA A 70 -1.53 -14.54 -5.75
CA ALA A 70 -0.51 -14.72 -6.78
C ALA A 70 -0.10 -16.18 -6.84
N MET A 71 0.27 -16.68 -8.02
CA MET A 71 0.84 -18.03 -8.15
C MET A 71 2.06 -18.18 -7.24
N SER A 72 2.17 -19.30 -6.52
CA SER A 72 3.18 -19.51 -5.48
C SER A 72 4.63 -19.15 -5.83
N PRO A 73 5.14 -19.32 -7.09
CA PRO A 73 6.51 -18.92 -7.43
C PRO A 73 6.73 -17.40 -7.44
N LEU A 74 5.66 -16.60 -7.50
CA LEU A 74 5.71 -15.14 -7.46
C LEU A 74 4.91 -14.56 -6.28
N ALA A 75 4.51 -15.40 -5.33
CA ALA A 75 3.78 -15.02 -4.12
C ALA A 75 4.74 -14.66 -2.97
N LEU A 76 4.15 -14.30 -1.82
CA LEU A 76 4.81 -13.93 -0.56
C LEU A 76 5.61 -12.63 -0.63
N GLY A 77 6.21 -12.24 0.51
CA GLY A 77 6.96 -10.99 0.66
C GLY A 77 6.17 -9.80 0.14
N THR A 78 6.77 -9.00 -0.74
CA THR A 78 6.11 -7.82 -1.33
C THR A 78 4.98 -8.13 -2.33
N SER A 79 4.67 -9.40 -2.60
CA SER A 79 3.57 -9.85 -3.47
C SER A 79 2.32 -10.19 -2.63
N HIS A 80 1.58 -11.25 -2.97
CA HIS A 80 0.30 -11.64 -2.39
C HIS A 80 0.35 -13.04 -1.78
N ALA A 81 -0.74 -13.48 -1.14
CA ALA A 81 -0.88 -14.86 -0.70
C ALA A 81 -0.84 -15.84 -1.88
N PRO A 82 -0.29 -17.06 -1.72
CA PRO A 82 -0.25 -18.03 -2.80
C PRO A 82 -1.66 -18.50 -3.19
N THR A 83 -1.98 -18.46 -4.49
CA THR A 83 -3.27 -18.89 -5.05
C THR A 83 -3.58 -20.33 -4.65
N GLU A 84 -2.62 -21.23 -4.83
CA GLU A 84 -2.76 -22.66 -4.53
C GLU A 84 -3.06 -22.90 -3.05
N SER A 85 -2.41 -22.13 -2.16
CA SER A 85 -2.64 -22.24 -0.72
C SER A 85 -4.04 -21.78 -0.32
N MET A 86 -4.55 -20.69 -0.90
CA MET A 86 -5.92 -20.24 -0.62
C MET A 86 -6.96 -21.20 -1.20
N VAL A 87 -6.77 -21.72 -2.41
CA VAL A 87 -7.66 -22.74 -3.00
C VAL A 87 -7.70 -23.99 -2.13
N ALA A 88 -6.55 -24.51 -1.73
CA ALA A 88 -6.47 -25.69 -0.86
C ALA A 88 -7.11 -25.44 0.52
N ALA A 89 -6.98 -24.23 1.08
CA ALA A 89 -7.56 -23.88 2.37
C ALA A 89 -9.10 -23.82 2.36
N LEU A 90 -9.71 -23.55 1.20
CA LEU A 90 -11.17 -23.40 1.05
C LEU A 90 -11.83 -24.67 0.48
N GLN A 91 -11.06 -25.63 0.00
CA GLN A 91 -11.58 -26.85 -0.61
C GLN A 91 -12.44 -27.66 0.39
N GLY A 92 -13.64 -28.04 -0.03
CA GLY A 92 -14.61 -28.77 0.78
C GLY A 92 -15.34 -27.92 1.83
N THR A 93 -15.12 -26.60 1.86
CA THR A 93 -15.87 -25.67 2.71
C THR A 93 -17.05 -25.06 1.95
N GLU A 94 -17.88 -24.25 2.63
CA GLU A 94 -18.92 -23.45 1.95
C GLU A 94 -18.35 -22.38 1.00
N TYR A 95 -17.05 -22.10 1.09
CA TYR A 95 -16.32 -21.13 0.27
C TYR A 95 -15.46 -21.79 -0.81
N ASP A 96 -15.69 -23.07 -1.12
CA ASP A 96 -14.91 -23.79 -2.13
C ASP A 96 -14.93 -23.05 -3.48
N THR A 97 -13.73 -22.75 -3.99
CA THR A 97 -13.54 -21.99 -5.23
C THR A 97 -13.88 -22.79 -6.49
N GLY A 98 -13.93 -24.13 -6.41
CA GLY A 98 -14.06 -25.03 -7.55
C GLY A 98 -12.83 -25.08 -8.47
N LEU A 99 -11.71 -24.46 -8.10
CA LEU A 99 -10.48 -24.45 -8.89
C LEU A 99 -9.69 -25.76 -8.73
N ASP A 100 -9.15 -26.27 -9.84
CA ASP A 100 -8.36 -27.50 -9.84
C ASP A 100 -6.90 -27.25 -9.44
N LEU A 101 -6.53 -27.74 -8.25
CA LEU A 101 -5.15 -27.67 -7.73
C LEU A 101 -4.12 -28.35 -8.65
N LYS A 102 -4.49 -29.37 -9.41
CA LYS A 102 -3.58 -30.04 -10.37
C LYS A 102 -3.27 -29.11 -11.53
N LEU A 103 -4.28 -28.46 -12.11
CA LEU A 103 -4.07 -27.46 -13.18
C LEU A 103 -3.25 -26.27 -12.68
N LEU A 104 -3.49 -25.81 -11.45
CA LEU A 104 -2.67 -24.76 -10.83
C LEU A 104 -1.21 -25.18 -10.68
N THR A 105 -0.93 -26.46 -10.44
CA THR A 105 0.43 -26.99 -10.37
C THR A 105 1.15 -26.91 -11.73
N GLU A 106 0.46 -27.14 -12.84
CA GLU A 106 1.06 -26.98 -14.19
C GLU A 106 1.45 -25.52 -14.45
N ILE A 107 0.59 -24.57 -14.08
CA ILE A 107 0.88 -23.12 -14.18
C ILE A 107 2.04 -22.74 -13.27
N ARG A 108 2.10 -23.31 -12.06
CA ARG A 108 3.20 -23.11 -11.12
C ARG A 108 4.53 -23.52 -11.73
N GLU A 109 4.63 -24.68 -12.39
CA GLU A 109 5.88 -25.13 -13.01
C GLU A 109 6.36 -24.16 -14.09
N TYR A 110 5.46 -23.60 -14.91
CA TYR A 110 5.81 -22.53 -15.84
C TYR A 110 6.43 -21.33 -15.11
N PHE A 111 5.79 -20.82 -14.06
CA PHE A 111 6.32 -19.67 -13.30
C PHE A 111 7.59 -19.98 -12.52
N MET A 112 7.85 -21.24 -12.14
CA MET A 112 9.12 -21.64 -11.54
C MET A 112 10.29 -21.43 -12.50
N THR A 113 10.11 -21.69 -13.81
CA THR A 113 11.15 -21.42 -14.82
C THR A 113 11.44 -19.92 -14.93
N LEU A 114 10.41 -19.08 -14.91
CA LEU A 114 10.54 -17.63 -14.94
C LEU A 114 11.20 -17.09 -13.67
N ARG A 115 10.77 -17.58 -12.50
CA ARG A 115 11.38 -17.22 -11.21
C ARG A 115 12.88 -17.49 -11.23
N LYS A 116 13.29 -18.68 -11.70
CA LYS A 116 14.71 -19.02 -11.83
C LYS A 116 15.43 -18.04 -12.76
N LYS A 117 14.90 -17.82 -13.97
CA LYS A 117 15.47 -16.88 -14.95
C LYS A 117 15.70 -15.49 -14.34
N TYR A 118 14.70 -14.96 -13.62
CA TYR A 118 14.79 -13.60 -13.08
C TYR A 118 15.67 -13.48 -11.83
N ILE A 119 15.78 -14.54 -11.02
CA ILE A 119 16.79 -14.64 -9.96
C ILE A 119 18.19 -14.67 -10.57
N ASP A 120 18.43 -15.55 -11.55
CA ASP A 120 19.74 -15.69 -12.19
C ASP A 120 20.19 -14.38 -12.87
N SER A 121 19.24 -13.63 -13.44
CA SER A 121 19.52 -12.31 -14.05
C SER A 121 19.74 -11.17 -13.05
N GLY A 122 19.47 -11.40 -11.76
CA GLY A 122 19.51 -10.37 -10.71
C GLY A 122 18.32 -9.41 -10.71
N LEU A 123 17.33 -9.58 -11.59
CA LEU A 123 16.13 -8.76 -11.61
C LEU A 123 15.23 -9.00 -10.39
N LEU A 124 15.11 -10.26 -9.96
CA LEU A 124 14.34 -10.64 -8.78
C LEU A 124 15.30 -10.90 -7.61
N ASP A 125 15.33 -9.98 -6.63
CA ASP A 125 16.10 -10.16 -5.40
C ASP A 125 15.34 -11.10 -4.43
N PRO A 126 15.88 -12.28 -4.08
CA PRO A 126 15.25 -13.21 -3.15
C PRO A 126 14.96 -12.61 -1.77
N LYS A 127 15.66 -11.54 -1.36
CA LYS A 127 15.42 -10.85 -0.09
C LYS A 127 14.02 -10.23 -0.02
N LEU A 128 13.46 -9.79 -1.15
CA LEU A 128 12.12 -9.18 -1.22
C LEU A 128 10.98 -10.17 -0.99
N LEU A 129 11.30 -11.46 -0.89
CA LEU A 129 10.37 -12.55 -0.59
C LEU A 129 10.25 -12.81 0.91
N ALA A 130 11.15 -12.24 1.72
CA ALA A 130 11.08 -12.34 3.17
C ALA A 130 9.95 -11.48 3.72
N VAL A 131 9.36 -11.94 4.82
CA VAL A 131 8.42 -11.14 5.62
C VAL A 131 9.20 -10.03 6.33
N ASP A 132 8.65 -8.83 6.30
CA ASP A 132 9.12 -7.67 7.06
C ASP A 132 7.97 -7.12 7.92
N ALA A 133 7.90 -7.57 9.17
CA ALA A 133 6.92 -7.11 10.14
C ALA A 133 7.09 -5.61 10.49
N ASN A 134 8.26 -5.00 10.21
CA ASN A 134 8.47 -3.58 10.45
C ASN A 134 7.60 -2.71 9.54
N ALA A 135 7.05 -3.27 8.45
CA ALA A 135 6.03 -2.60 7.65
C ALA A 135 4.83 -2.14 8.49
N LEU A 136 4.48 -2.87 9.56
CA LEU A 136 3.41 -2.50 10.49
C LEU A 136 3.79 -1.31 11.39
N ILE A 137 5.09 -1.14 11.68
CA ILE A 137 5.61 -0.07 12.53
C ILE A 137 5.72 1.22 11.73
N TYR A 138 6.43 1.17 10.61
CA TYR A 138 6.75 2.37 9.83
C TYR A 138 5.65 2.76 8.85
N GLN A 139 4.77 1.81 8.49
CA GLN A 139 3.72 1.98 7.49
C GLN A 139 4.26 2.46 6.13
N VAL A 140 5.54 2.17 5.85
CA VAL A 140 6.25 2.52 4.63
C VAL A 140 6.12 1.35 3.64
N PRO A 141 5.49 1.52 2.47
CA PRO A 141 5.41 0.47 1.47
C PRO A 141 6.80 0.03 0.97
N GLY A 142 6.97 -1.25 0.60
CA GLY A 142 8.27 -1.79 0.17
C GLY A 142 8.92 -1.03 -1.01
N GLY A 143 8.12 -0.65 -2.02
CA GLY A 143 8.60 0.16 -3.14
C GLY A 143 9.02 1.59 -2.76
N MET A 144 8.44 2.15 -1.68
CA MET A 144 8.88 3.41 -1.11
C MET A 144 10.21 3.23 -0.37
N LEU A 145 10.36 2.16 0.40
CA LEU A 145 11.57 1.85 1.17
C LEU A 145 12.81 1.73 0.27
N SER A 146 12.71 0.96 -0.81
CA SER A 146 13.83 0.80 -1.78
C SER A 146 14.21 2.14 -2.42
N ASN A 147 13.24 3.00 -2.72
CA ASN A 147 13.48 4.34 -3.26
C ASN A 147 14.19 5.25 -2.23
N LEU A 148 13.75 5.24 -0.97
CA LEU A 148 14.40 6.00 0.11
C LEU A 148 15.87 5.60 0.28
N LEU A 149 16.16 4.29 0.29
CA LEU A 149 17.53 3.76 0.35
C LEU A 149 18.37 4.24 -0.84
N SER A 150 17.81 4.19 -2.06
CA SER A 150 18.49 4.67 -3.27
C SER A 150 18.83 6.16 -3.18
N GLN A 151 17.89 6.99 -2.74
CA GLN A 151 18.09 8.44 -2.57
C GLN A 151 19.18 8.74 -1.54
N LEU A 152 19.17 8.06 -0.39
CA LEU A 152 20.20 8.22 0.64
C LEU A 152 21.57 7.76 0.19
N LYS A 153 21.65 6.64 -0.56
CA LYS A 153 22.91 6.15 -1.12
C LYS A 153 23.50 7.14 -2.12
N GLN A 154 22.68 7.70 -3.01
CA GLN A 154 23.12 8.72 -3.97
C GLN A 154 23.61 9.99 -3.28
N ALA A 155 23.02 10.35 -2.13
CA ALA A 155 23.46 11.48 -1.32
C ALA A 155 24.67 11.17 -0.42
N GLY A 156 25.16 9.93 -0.39
CA GLY A 156 26.23 9.51 0.53
C GLY A 156 25.82 9.57 2.01
N LYS A 157 24.53 9.38 2.32
CA LYS A 157 23.90 9.49 3.64
C LYS A 157 23.15 8.23 4.06
N SER A 158 23.62 7.06 3.64
CA SER A 158 22.97 5.78 3.95
C SER A 158 22.81 5.53 5.46
N ASP A 159 23.68 6.10 6.29
CA ASP A 159 23.62 6.07 7.76
C ASP A 159 22.39 6.76 8.35
N LYS A 160 21.70 7.62 7.57
CA LYS A 160 20.52 8.39 7.99
C LYS A 160 19.18 7.67 7.77
N PHE A 161 19.20 6.41 7.35
CA PHE A 161 17.98 5.68 6.98
C PHE A 161 16.94 5.61 8.10
N GLU A 162 17.36 5.27 9.32
CA GLU A 162 16.48 5.20 10.50
C GLU A 162 15.88 6.57 10.87
N GLU A 163 16.63 7.65 10.68
CA GLU A 163 16.12 9.01 10.90
C GLU A 163 15.03 9.36 9.87
N VAL A 164 15.21 8.95 8.60
CA VAL A 164 14.20 9.13 7.56
C VAL A 164 12.93 8.33 7.86
N LEU A 165 13.05 7.07 8.29
CA LEU A 165 11.89 6.24 8.65
C LEU A 165 11.05 6.88 9.78
N LYS A 166 11.70 7.53 10.74
CA LYS A 166 11.03 8.27 11.82
C LYS A 166 10.43 9.60 11.36
N GLU A 167 10.98 10.22 10.33
CA GLU A 167 10.50 11.49 9.78
C GLU A 167 9.28 11.31 8.85
N VAL A 168 9.20 10.20 8.10
CA VAL A 168 8.07 9.88 7.22
C VAL A 168 6.69 10.03 7.91
N PRO A 169 6.42 9.41 9.07
CA PRO A 169 5.10 9.55 9.72
C PRO A 169 4.81 10.99 10.17
N ARG A 170 5.85 11.78 10.51
CA ARG A 170 5.68 13.20 10.87
C ARG A 170 5.31 14.04 9.66
N VAL A 171 6.00 13.84 8.54
CA VAL A 171 5.68 14.51 7.27
C VAL A 171 4.29 14.12 6.77
N ARG A 172 3.92 12.85 6.92
CA ARG A 172 2.57 12.36 6.60
C ARG A 172 1.50 13.03 7.48
N ALA A 173 1.75 13.19 8.78
CA ALA A 173 0.82 13.87 9.69
C ALA A 173 0.65 15.35 9.30
N ASP A 174 1.76 16.06 9.05
CA ASP A 174 1.75 17.47 8.65
C ASP A 174 1.01 17.69 7.32
N ALA A 175 1.03 16.69 6.43
CA ALA A 175 0.30 16.71 5.16
C ALA A 175 -1.16 16.21 5.25
N GLY A 176 -1.73 16.06 6.44
CA GLY A 176 -3.14 15.67 6.61
C GLY A 176 -3.41 14.17 6.45
N PHE A 177 -2.44 13.32 6.83
CA PHE A 177 -2.52 11.86 6.81
C PHE A 177 -2.90 11.23 5.45
N PRO A 178 -2.30 11.63 4.31
CA PRO A 178 -2.56 10.95 3.05
C PRO A 178 -2.19 9.46 3.18
N PRO A 179 -2.94 8.55 2.53
CA PRO A 179 -2.47 7.17 2.34
C PRO A 179 -1.12 7.19 1.64
N LEU A 180 -0.17 6.37 2.07
CA LEU A 180 1.14 6.26 1.41
C LEU A 180 1.03 5.29 0.23
N VAL A 181 0.48 5.79 -0.88
CA VAL A 181 0.33 5.08 -2.16
C VAL A 181 0.93 5.96 -3.24
N THR A 182 1.27 5.44 -4.42
CA THR A 182 1.70 6.31 -5.52
C THR A 182 0.58 7.29 -5.89
N PRO A 183 0.85 8.61 -6.02
CA PRO A 183 2.17 9.27 -5.92
C PRO A 183 2.55 9.76 -4.51
N THR A 184 1.62 9.84 -3.56
CA THR A 184 1.82 10.44 -2.22
C THR A 184 2.92 9.78 -1.39
N SER A 185 3.16 8.47 -1.52
CA SER A 185 4.26 7.77 -0.86
C SER A 185 5.64 8.36 -1.23
N GLN A 186 5.87 8.63 -2.52
CA GLN A 186 7.10 9.24 -2.99
C GLN A 186 7.21 10.70 -2.57
N ILE A 187 6.11 11.45 -2.63
CA ILE A 187 6.06 12.86 -2.23
C ILE A 187 6.46 13.02 -0.75
N VAL A 188 5.80 12.25 0.14
CA VAL A 188 6.10 12.26 1.57
C VAL A 188 7.51 11.74 1.85
N GLY A 189 7.91 10.66 1.19
CA GLY A 189 9.22 10.04 1.34
C GLY A 189 10.38 10.97 0.99
N THR A 190 10.32 11.57 -0.19
CA THR A 190 11.36 12.50 -0.65
C THR A 190 11.40 13.75 0.21
N GLN A 191 10.26 14.28 0.66
CA GLN A 191 10.26 15.40 1.60
C GLN A 191 10.91 15.02 2.95
N ALA A 192 10.66 13.80 3.46
CA ALA A 192 11.31 13.30 4.68
C ALA A 192 12.84 13.17 4.51
N VAL A 193 13.31 12.66 3.36
CA VAL A 193 14.74 12.62 3.03
C VAL A 193 15.36 14.02 3.03
N PHE A 194 14.69 15.00 2.42
CA PHE A 194 15.17 16.39 2.40
C PHE A 194 15.26 16.98 3.80
N ASN A 195 14.24 16.78 4.63
CA ASN A 195 14.23 17.25 6.02
C ASN A 195 15.43 16.72 6.82
N VAL A 196 15.75 15.42 6.66
CA VAL A 196 16.85 14.77 7.38
C VAL A 196 18.21 15.19 6.83
N ILE A 197 18.41 15.18 5.52
CA ILE A 197 19.71 15.53 4.90
C ILE A 197 20.08 16.99 5.19
N LEU A 198 19.10 17.90 5.17
CA LEU A 198 19.33 19.33 5.40
C LEU A 198 19.38 19.70 6.89
N GLY A 199 19.02 18.77 7.78
CA GLY A 199 19.02 18.98 9.23
C GLY A 199 17.93 19.93 9.75
N GLU A 200 16.99 20.34 8.90
CA GLU A 200 15.94 21.31 9.21
C GLU A 200 14.66 20.99 8.43
N ARG A 201 13.55 20.78 9.16
CA ARG A 201 12.27 20.39 8.55
C ARG A 201 11.72 21.50 7.65
N TYR A 202 11.43 21.15 6.39
CA TYR A 202 10.84 22.04 5.40
C TYR A 202 11.69 23.28 5.06
N LYS A 203 13.01 23.23 5.29
CA LYS A 203 13.96 24.24 4.78
C LYS A 203 13.91 24.34 3.27
N THR A 204 13.83 23.19 2.62
CA THR A 204 13.52 23.06 1.20
C THR A 204 12.25 22.21 1.08
N VAL A 205 11.28 22.72 0.32
CA VAL A 205 10.03 22.02 0.07
C VAL A 205 9.98 21.60 -1.39
N THR A 206 9.71 20.32 -1.66
CA THR A 206 9.58 19.84 -3.04
C THR A 206 8.32 20.42 -3.68
N LYS A 207 8.34 20.58 -5.00
CA LYS A 207 7.20 21.10 -5.75
C LYS A 207 5.96 20.22 -5.54
N GLU A 208 6.14 18.92 -5.53
CA GLU A 208 5.08 17.93 -5.36
C GLU A 208 4.51 17.96 -3.94
N PHE A 209 5.35 18.15 -2.92
CA PHE A 209 4.87 18.30 -1.54
C PHE A 209 4.10 19.61 -1.36
N LYS A 210 4.60 20.72 -1.93
CA LYS A 210 3.87 21.99 -1.98
C LYS A 210 2.52 21.81 -2.67
N GLY A 211 2.47 21.10 -3.81
CA GLY A 211 1.23 20.78 -4.52
C GLY A 211 0.25 19.93 -3.70
N LEU A 212 0.75 18.95 -2.95
CA LEU A 212 -0.06 18.15 -2.02
C LEU A 212 -0.69 19.03 -0.94
N VAL A 213 0.09 19.88 -0.28
CA VAL A 213 -0.39 20.82 0.74
C VAL A 213 -1.32 21.89 0.15
N LYS A 214 -1.09 22.29 -1.11
CA LYS A 214 -1.95 23.23 -1.84
C LYS A 214 -3.34 22.64 -2.09
N GLY A 215 -3.45 21.32 -2.29
CA GLY A 215 -4.68 20.65 -2.71
C GLY A 215 -4.71 20.29 -4.20
N SER A 216 -3.58 20.40 -4.91
CA SER A 216 -3.47 20.03 -6.33
C SER A 216 -3.70 18.55 -6.60
N TYR A 217 -3.60 17.70 -5.58
CA TYR A 217 -3.90 16.26 -5.64
C TYR A 217 -5.29 15.91 -5.08
N GLY A 218 -6.06 16.92 -4.66
CA GLY A 218 -7.35 16.76 -4.01
C GLY A 218 -7.29 16.93 -2.50
N LYS A 219 -8.41 16.60 -1.84
CA LYS A 219 -8.59 16.76 -0.40
C LYS A 219 -7.89 15.64 0.38
N THR A 220 -7.14 16.01 1.41
CA THR A 220 -6.50 15.08 2.35
C THR A 220 -7.50 14.50 3.35
N PRO A 221 -7.26 13.30 3.92
CA PRO A 221 -8.17 12.69 4.89
C PRO A 221 -8.40 13.53 6.14
N ALA A 222 -7.34 14.13 6.68
CA ALA A 222 -7.40 15.05 7.80
C ALA A 222 -7.12 16.50 7.33
N PRO A 223 -7.65 17.51 8.04
CA PRO A 223 -7.31 18.89 7.76
C PRO A 223 -5.81 19.12 8.00
N ILE A 224 -5.20 19.90 7.11
CA ILE A 224 -3.84 20.41 7.29
C ILE A 224 -3.92 21.64 8.19
N ASP A 225 -3.00 21.75 9.15
CA ASP A 225 -2.88 22.92 10.02
C ASP A 225 -2.76 24.21 9.17
N PRO A 226 -3.61 25.23 9.39
CA PRO A 226 -3.60 26.44 8.56
C PRO A 226 -2.29 27.23 8.58
N GLU A 227 -1.62 27.29 9.72
CA GLU A 227 -0.33 27.99 9.85
C GLU A 227 0.76 27.23 9.11
N PHE A 228 0.76 25.90 9.19
CA PHE A 228 1.64 25.06 8.38
C PHE A 228 1.35 25.21 6.89
N ARG A 229 0.07 25.15 6.48
CA ARG A 229 -0.34 25.33 5.08
C ARG A 229 0.15 26.67 4.54
N LYS A 230 -0.03 27.76 5.30
CA LYS A 230 0.47 29.10 4.96
C LYS A 230 1.99 29.15 4.87
N LYS A 231 2.72 28.55 5.82
CA LYS A 231 4.19 28.47 5.80
C LYS A 231 4.69 27.80 4.51
N ILE A 232 4.05 26.71 4.10
CA ILE A 232 4.46 25.94 2.91
C ILE A 232 4.06 26.67 1.60
N LEU A 233 2.89 27.30 1.56
CA LEU A 233 2.37 27.92 0.35
C LEU A 233 2.93 29.34 0.10
N GLY A 234 3.24 30.08 1.16
CA GLY A 234 3.52 31.52 1.07
C GLY A 234 2.23 32.26 0.68
N ASP A 235 2.29 33.02 -0.41
CA ASP A 235 1.16 33.81 -0.92
C ASP A 235 0.19 33.01 -1.82
N GLU A 236 0.55 31.77 -2.18
CA GLU A 236 -0.29 30.94 -3.03
C GLU A 236 -1.59 30.53 -2.32
N GLN A 237 -2.72 30.70 -3.03
CA GLN A 237 -4.02 30.31 -2.49
C GLN A 237 -4.19 28.79 -2.51
N PRO A 238 -4.77 28.21 -1.45
CA PRO A 238 -5.11 26.80 -1.45
C PRO A 238 -6.24 26.47 -2.43
N ILE A 239 -6.23 25.23 -2.93
CA ILE A 239 -7.26 24.68 -3.82
C ILE A 239 -8.18 23.79 -2.97
N ASP A 240 -9.47 24.13 -2.96
CA ASP A 240 -10.50 23.38 -2.22
C ASP A 240 -11.59 22.78 -3.14
N CYS A 241 -11.41 22.87 -4.47
CA CYS A 241 -12.26 22.23 -5.48
C CYS A 241 -11.61 20.94 -6.05
N ARG A 242 -12.29 20.27 -6.99
CA ARG A 242 -11.69 19.14 -7.72
C ARG A 242 -10.60 19.69 -8.65
N PRO A 243 -9.34 19.24 -8.54
CA PRO A 243 -8.24 19.82 -9.33
C PRO A 243 -8.44 19.83 -10.85
N ALA A 244 -9.23 18.90 -11.39
CA ALA A 244 -9.55 18.82 -12.81
C ALA A 244 -10.58 19.87 -13.30
N ASP A 245 -11.10 20.71 -12.41
CA ASP A 245 -12.00 21.82 -12.75
C ASP A 245 -11.23 23.14 -12.99
N LEU A 246 -9.90 23.15 -12.80
CA LEU A 246 -8.98 24.27 -13.01
C LEU A 246 -8.18 24.08 -14.30
#